data_AF-A0A225WBT6-F1
#
_entry.id   AF-A0A225WBT6-F1
#
_cell.length_a   1.000
_cell.length_b   1.000
_cell.length_c   1.000
_cell.angle_alpha   90.00
_cell.angle_beta   90.00
_cell.angle_gamma   90.00
#
_symmetry.space_group_name_H-M   'P 1'
#
loop_
_entity.id
_entity.type
_entity.pdbx_description
1 polymer ?
#
loop_
_entity_poly.entity_id
_entity_poly.type
_entity_poly.pdbx_seq_one_letter_code
_entity_poly.pdbx_strand_id
1 'polypeptide(L)' 'MTTKRAEVLLGILTLARKGLLAHVKVVKLESEITEAWLLNDAKALAIIAQGVEPQHQTKIRSAVRAMEAWNTLREY' A
#
# COMPACT_ATOMS: atom_id res chain seq x y z
N MET A 1 -0.17 -12.03 22.37
CA MET A 1 0.96 -12.30 21.45
C MET A 1 0.34 -12.32 20.06
N THR A 2 0.43 -11.33 19.17
CA THR A 2 1.35 -10.18 18.96
C THR A 2 0.57 -9.01 18.31
N THR A 3 0.05 -8.06 19.10
CA THR A 3 -0.89 -7.03 18.58
C THR A 3 -0.29 -5.62 18.46
N LYS A 4 0.93 -5.37 18.95
CA LYS A 4 1.52 -4.01 18.94
C LYS A 4 2.22 -3.64 17.62
N ARG A 5 2.57 -4.59 16.76
CA ARG A 5 3.32 -4.34 15.50
C ARG A 5 2.40 -4.07 14.30
N ALA A 6 1.27 -4.78 14.25
CA ALA A 6 0.17 -4.45 13.33
C ALA A 6 -0.36 -3.03 13.58
N GLU A 7 -0.33 -2.54 14.83
CA GLU A 7 -0.68 -1.16 15.21
C GLU A 7 0.35 -0.12 14.76
N VAL A 8 1.63 -0.46 14.58
CA VAL A 8 2.65 0.48 14.07
C VAL A 8 2.56 0.60 12.55
N LEU A 9 2.35 -0.53 11.84
CA LEU A 9 1.97 -0.53 10.42
C LEU A 9 0.63 0.18 10.18
N LEU A 10 -0.33 0.01 11.10
CA LEU A 10 -1.53 0.84 11.13
C LEU A 10 -1.15 2.29 11.38
N GLY A 11 -0.31 2.62 12.37
CA GLY A 11 -0.04 3.97 12.86
C GLY A 11 0.57 4.91 11.82
N ILE A 12 1.56 4.44 11.05
CA ILE A 12 2.16 5.22 9.95
C ILE A 12 1.12 5.43 8.83
N LEU A 13 0.33 4.41 8.53
CA LEU A 13 -0.75 4.52 7.56
C LEU A 13 -1.90 5.41 8.10
N THR A 14 -2.16 5.48 9.41
CA THR A 14 -3.25 6.27 10.05
C THR A 14 -3.09 7.76 9.83
N LEU A 15 -1.86 8.25 9.76
CA LEU A 15 -1.60 9.67 9.55
C LEU A 15 -1.67 10.07 8.06
N ALA A 16 -1.34 9.17 7.13
CA ALA A 16 -1.46 9.41 5.69
C ALA A 16 -2.85 9.07 5.09
N ARG A 17 -3.82 8.63 5.93
CA ARG A 17 -4.81 7.60 5.55
C ARG A 17 -5.95 8.00 4.62
N LYS A 18 -6.50 9.22 4.62
CA LYS A 18 -7.74 9.45 3.83
C LYS A 18 -7.49 9.40 2.32
N GLY A 19 -6.50 10.14 1.82
CA GLY A 19 -6.19 10.17 0.39
C GLY A 19 -5.54 8.88 -0.11
N LEU A 20 -4.59 8.32 0.65
CA LEU A 20 -3.88 7.10 0.27
C LEU A 20 -4.80 5.87 0.29
N LEU A 21 -5.63 5.71 1.33
CA LEU A 21 -6.55 4.58 1.40
C LEU A 21 -7.65 4.68 0.32
N ALA A 22 -8.10 5.90 0.00
CA ALA A 22 -9.00 6.11 -1.13
C ALA A 22 -8.32 5.67 -2.44
N HIS A 23 -7.09 6.12 -2.70
CA HIS A 23 -6.35 5.75 -3.91
C HIS A 23 -6.09 4.24 -4.01
N VAL A 24 -5.63 3.60 -2.93
CA VAL A 24 -5.33 2.16 -2.88
C VAL A 24 -6.57 1.28 -3.04
N LYS A 25 -7.76 1.76 -2.63
CA LYS A 25 -9.02 1.02 -2.77
C LYS A 25 -9.72 1.22 -4.11
N VAL A 26 -9.31 2.21 -4.90
CA VAL A 26 -9.92 2.48 -6.20
C VAL A 26 -9.47 1.40 -7.19
N VAL A 27 -10.40 0.50 -7.53
CA VAL A 27 -10.26 -0.39 -8.69
C VAL A 27 -10.71 0.42 -9.91
N LYS A 28 -9.75 0.85 -10.73
CA LYS A 28 -10.01 1.52 -12.01
C LYS A 28 -10.16 0.47 -13.12
N LEU A 29 -11.13 0.67 -14.02
CA LEU A 29 -11.14 -0.03 -15.32
C LEU A 29 -9.85 0.31 -16.07
N GLU A 30 -9.27 -0.65 -16.77
CA GLU A 30 -7.99 -0.46 -17.49
C GLU A 30 -8.07 0.72 -18.48
N SER A 31 -9.24 0.95 -19.09
CA SER A 31 -9.50 2.07 -19.99
C SER A 31 -9.51 3.45 -19.31
N GLU A 32 -9.54 3.52 -17.98
CA GLU A 32 -9.54 4.76 -17.19
C GLU A 32 -8.21 5.02 -16.47
N ILE A 33 -7.23 4.14 -16.66
CA ILE A 33 -5.89 4.29 -16.10
C ILE A 33 -5.15 5.37 -16.91
N THR A 34 -5.00 6.54 -16.31
CA THR A 34 -4.18 7.62 -16.88
C THR A 34 -2.74 7.54 -16.38
N GLU A 35 -1.79 8.11 -17.12
CA GLU A 35 -0.38 8.21 -16.68
C GLU A 35 -0.26 8.93 -15.32
N ALA A 36 -1.06 9.98 -15.11
CA ALA A 36 -1.12 10.69 -13.83
C ALA A 36 -1.57 9.78 -12.67
N TRP A 37 -2.52 8.88 -12.94
CA TRP A 37 -2.95 7.89 -11.96
C TRP A 37 -1.85 6.85 -11.70
N LEU A 38 -1.16 6.36 -12.74
CA LEU A 38 -0.01 5.44 -12.61
C LEU A 38 1.10 6.05 -11.74
N LEU A 39 1.41 7.32 -11.94
CA LEU A 39 2.40 8.04 -11.15
C LEU A 39 2.00 8.08 -9.67
N ASN A 40 0.73 8.34 -9.38
CA ASN A 40 0.21 8.38 -8.03
C ASN A 40 0.15 6.98 -7.38
N ASP A 41 -0.13 5.95 -8.16
CA ASP A 41 -0.09 4.55 -7.73
C ASP A 41 1.33 4.09 -7.41
N ALA A 42 2.32 4.45 -8.23
CA ALA A 42 3.74 4.18 -7.94
C ALA A 42 4.23 4.91 -6.67
N LYS A 43 3.78 6.16 -6.46
CA LYS A 43 4.05 6.91 -5.21
C LYS A 43 3.41 6.21 -4.01
N ALA A 44 2.17 5.77 -4.14
CA ALA A 44 1.47 5.02 -3.09
C ALA A 44 2.20 3.72 -2.74
N LEU A 45 2.68 2.97 -3.75
CA LEU A 45 3.47 1.76 -3.56
C LEU A 45 4.79 2.05 -2.83
N ALA A 46 5.49 3.13 -3.19
CA ALA A 46 6.73 3.54 -2.52
C ALA A 46 6.49 3.91 -1.04
N ILE A 47 5.40 4.61 -0.74
CA ILE A 47 5.00 4.93 0.64
C ILE A 47 4.70 3.64 1.43
N ILE A 48 3.99 2.68 0.83
CA ILE A 48 3.75 1.37 1.44
C ILE A 48 5.09 0.66 1.71
N ALA A 49 5.98 0.57 0.72
CA ALA A 49 7.26 -0.11 0.88
C ALA A 49 8.16 0.50 1.97
N GLN A 50 8.14 1.83 2.10
CA GLN A 50 8.86 2.55 3.15
C GLN A 50 8.25 2.33 4.54
N GLY A 51 6.91 2.26 4.63
CA GLY A 51 6.19 2.07 5.89
C GLY A 51 6.19 0.63 6.42
N VAL A 52 6.62 -0.34 5.61
CA VAL A 52 6.58 -1.77 5.94
C VAL A 52 7.83 -2.21 6.68
N GLU A 53 7.64 -3.00 7.74
CA GLU A 53 8.74 -3.61 8.51
C GLU A 53 9.65 -4.45 7.58
N PRO A 54 10.99 -4.42 7.76
CA PRO A 54 11.93 -5.10 6.85
C PRO A 54 11.63 -6.57 6.57
N GLN A 55 11.11 -7.30 7.57
CA GLN A 55 10.72 -8.71 7.45
C GLN A 55 9.57 -8.96 6.45
N HIS A 56 8.74 -7.96 6.16
CA HIS A 56 7.60 -8.05 5.24
C HIS A 56 7.88 -7.36 3.88
N GLN A 57 8.98 -6.61 3.73
CA GLN A 57 9.32 -5.95 2.46
C GLN A 57 9.52 -6.95 1.32
N THR A 58 10.06 -8.13 1.61
CA THR A 58 10.23 -9.19 0.61
C THR A 58 8.91 -9.73 0.07
N LYS A 59 7.82 -9.64 0.85
CA LYS A 59 6.48 -10.11 0.48
C LYS A 59 5.83 -9.24 -0.59
N ILE A 60 6.15 -7.95 -0.61
CA ILE A 60 5.60 -6.99 -1.58
C ILE A 60 6.57 -6.67 -2.73
N ARG A 61 7.72 -7.36 -2.81
CA ARG A 61 8.74 -7.11 -3.85
C ARG A 61 8.19 -7.29 -5.27
N SER A 62 7.27 -8.23 -5.46
CA SER A 62 6.64 -8.50 -6.76
C SER A 62 5.40 -7.66 -7.02
N ALA A 63 4.96 -6.81 -6.08
CA ALA A 63 3.79 -5.98 -6.29
C ALA A 63 4.10 -4.87 -7.28
N VAL A 64 3.28 -4.76 -8.32
CA VAL A 64 3.37 -3.70 -9.33
C VAL A 64 2.43 -2.55 -8.96
N ARG A 65 1.33 -2.86 -8.26
CA ARG A 65 0.31 -1.91 -7.82
C ARG A 65 0.33 -1.70 -6.32
N ALA A 66 -0.05 -0.51 -5.87
CA ALA A 66 -0.20 -0.23 -4.44
C ALA A 66 -1.28 -1.12 -3.80
N MET A 67 -2.35 -1.43 -4.54
CA MET A 67 -3.41 -2.35 -4.09
C MET A 67 -2.92 -3.78 -3.91
N GLU A 68 -2.05 -4.28 -4.79
CA GLU A 68 -1.47 -5.63 -4.67
C GLU A 68 -0.61 -5.72 -3.42
N ALA A 69 0.29 -4.76 -3.21
CA ALA A 69 1.12 -4.70 -2.01
C ALA A 69 0.25 -4.64 -0.74
N TRP A 70 -0.81 -3.81 -0.78
CA TRP A 70 -1.75 -3.68 0.32
C TRP A 70 -2.49 -4.98 0.64
N ASN A 71 -2.98 -5.70 -0.37
CA ASN A 71 -3.67 -6.97 -0.18
C ASN A 71 -2.74 -8.04 0.37
N THR A 72 -1.53 -8.16 -0.17
CA THR A 72 -0.51 -9.12 0.34
C THR A 72 -0.18 -8.85 1.81
N LEU A 73 -0.03 -7.59 2.22
CA LEU A 73 0.29 -7.24 3.60
C LEU A 73 -0.87 -7.52 4.58
N ARG A 74 -2.12 -7.62 4.10
CA ARG A 74 -3.28 -7.94 4.95
C ARG A 74 -3.36 -9.42 5.32
N GLU A 75 -2.63 -10.27 4.63
CA GLU A 75 -2.59 -11.71 4.88
C GLU A 75 -1.59 -12.11 6.00
N TYR A 76 -0.80 -11.15 6.51
CA TYR A 76 0.23 -11.33 7.53
C TYR A 76 -0.01 -10.42 8.74
#